data_AF-A0A416HTU9-F1
#
_entry.id   AF-A0A416HTU9-F1
#
_cell.length_a   1.000
_cell.length_b   1.000
_cell.length_c   1.000
_cell.angle_alpha   90.00
_cell.angle_beta   90.00
_cell.angle_gamma   90.00
#
_symmetry.space_group_name_H-M   'P 1'
#
loop_
_entity.id
_entity.type
_entity.pdbx_description
1 polymer ?
#
loop_
_entity_poly.entity_id
_entity_poly.type
_entity_poly.pdbx_seq_one_letter_code
_entity_poly.pdbx_strand_id
1 'polypeptide(L)'
;MSFLTDDSDQDIDTLISSTFGDFLATAKEKERLKIIFTTIREHILNTISSADKRSAFSRTLLGTKQLLELENWVNENCDGLMSCEMTSEILQLIIQKLIEYSENKCLRAVITAESIPIMANMWIDGASYKQICDYASENDVKIIRRKKEGDIQLGEIIDICDDGFGYASTLIINAIAELMQLHYEEIEDTCRLLGELSRQMRYGLPSKKSIIIYESGFGDRVISLRLAAVLSGVPIKNKRQFQKVAKERKDVLMETLTGFPRIFSDRVSEI
;
A
#
# COMPACT_ATOMS: atom_id res chain seq x y z
N MET A 1 -12.08 -17.20 1.16
CA MET A 1 -11.76 -18.14 2.25
C MET A 1 -13.05 -18.84 2.66
N SER A 2 -13.29 -20.06 2.16
CA SER A 2 -14.52 -20.83 2.44
C SER A 2 -14.69 -21.13 3.94
N PHE A 3 -13.56 -21.38 4.64
CA PHE A 3 -13.54 -21.82 6.04
C PHE A 3 -14.02 -20.81 7.08
N LEU A 4 -14.15 -19.53 6.70
CA LEU A 4 -14.70 -18.47 7.56
C LEU A 4 -16.14 -18.09 7.18
N THR A 5 -16.62 -18.57 6.04
CA THR A 5 -17.95 -18.23 5.51
C THR A 5 -18.96 -19.36 5.72
N ASP A 6 -18.53 -20.62 5.76
CA ASP A 6 -19.38 -21.79 6.04
C ASP A 6 -19.16 -22.34 7.46
N ASP A 7 -20.25 -22.70 8.14
CA ASP A 7 -20.24 -23.24 9.51
C ASP A 7 -19.75 -24.71 9.60
N SER A 8 -19.31 -25.32 8.50
CA SER A 8 -18.97 -26.76 8.48
C SER A 8 -17.55 -27.05 9.02
N ASP A 9 -17.44 -28.01 9.94
CA ASP A 9 -16.16 -28.51 10.47
C ASP A 9 -15.30 -29.26 9.44
N GLN A 10 -15.89 -29.71 8.33
CA GLN A 10 -15.17 -30.40 7.25
C GLN A 10 -14.15 -29.50 6.52
N ASP A 11 -14.32 -28.17 6.60
CA ASP A 11 -13.43 -27.22 5.95
C ASP A 11 -12.07 -27.09 6.70
N ILE A 12 -12.07 -27.22 8.04
CA ILE A 12 -10.85 -27.00 8.84
C ILE A 12 -9.84 -28.14 8.73
N ASP A 13 -10.31 -29.39 8.75
CA ASP A 13 -9.43 -30.56 8.61
C ASP A 13 -8.84 -30.62 7.20
N THR A 14 -9.61 -30.22 6.19
CA THR A 14 -9.13 -30.06 4.80
C THR A 14 -8.07 -28.97 4.71
N LEU A 15 -8.30 -27.81 5.33
CA LEU A 15 -7.32 -26.73 5.39
C LEU A 15 -6.02 -27.19 6.05
N ILE A 16 -6.08 -27.78 7.24
CA ILE A 16 -4.89 -28.23 7.99
C ILE A 16 -4.08 -29.25 7.17
N SER A 17 -4.74 -30.28 6.64
CA SER A 17 -4.08 -31.33 5.86
C SER A 17 -3.46 -30.85 4.55
N SER A 18 -3.91 -29.69 4.02
CA SER A 18 -3.31 -29.05 2.85
C SER A 18 -2.05 -28.23 3.17
N THR A 19 -1.71 -28.02 4.45
CA THR A 19 -0.55 -27.22 4.84
C THR A 19 0.75 -28.03 4.79
N PHE A 20 1.86 -27.36 4.43
CA PHE A 20 3.19 -27.94 4.55
C PHE A 20 3.56 -28.28 6.01
N GLY A 21 2.97 -27.57 6.97
CA GLY A 21 3.11 -27.85 8.39
C GLY A 21 2.56 -29.23 8.77
N ASP A 22 1.36 -29.60 8.30
CA ASP A 22 0.79 -30.93 8.54
C ASP A 22 1.62 -32.04 7.87
N PHE A 23 2.16 -31.79 6.68
CA PHE A 23 3.02 -32.75 5.98
C PHE A 23 4.28 -33.12 6.78
N LEU A 24 4.90 -32.15 7.46
CA LEU A 24 6.12 -32.36 8.24
C LEU A 24 5.87 -32.82 9.69
N ALA A 25 4.66 -32.61 10.21
CA ALA A 25 4.34 -32.79 11.61
C ALA A 25 4.27 -34.28 12.03
N THR A 26 4.80 -34.57 13.22
CA THR A 26 4.52 -35.81 13.94
C THR A 26 3.04 -35.89 14.35
N ALA A 27 2.54 -37.07 14.71
CA ALA A 27 1.14 -37.24 15.14
C ALA A 27 0.74 -36.26 16.28
N LYS A 28 1.64 -36.01 17.24
CA LYS A 28 1.42 -35.06 18.33
C LYS A 28 1.40 -33.60 17.86
N GLU A 29 2.19 -33.25 16.86
CA GLU A 29 2.21 -31.91 16.27
C GLU A 29 0.98 -31.66 15.41
N LYS A 30 0.49 -32.67 14.67
CA LYS A 30 -0.79 -32.59 13.93
C LYS A 30 -1.96 -32.30 14.86
N GLU A 31 -2.02 -32.98 16.01
CA GLU A 31 -3.05 -32.70 17.03
C GLU A 31 -2.96 -31.25 17.54
N ARG A 32 -1.74 -30.74 17.80
CA ARG A 32 -1.53 -29.34 18.18
C ARG A 32 -1.93 -28.36 17.08
N LEU A 33 -1.62 -28.66 15.82
CA LEU A 33 -2.05 -27.85 14.67
C LEU A 33 -3.57 -27.77 14.62
N LYS A 34 -4.27 -28.89 14.81
CA LYS A 34 -5.74 -28.90 14.87
C LYS A 34 -6.26 -28.00 15.98
N ILE A 35 -5.71 -28.11 17.19
CA ILE A 35 -6.09 -27.25 18.32
C ILE A 35 -5.89 -25.76 17.99
N ILE A 36 -4.75 -25.40 17.40
CA ILE A 36 -4.43 -24.00 17.04
C ILE A 36 -5.45 -23.47 16.03
N PHE A 37 -5.67 -24.19 14.93
CA PHE A 37 -6.60 -23.76 13.88
C PHE A 37 -8.03 -23.65 14.40
N THR A 38 -8.51 -24.64 15.17
CA THR A 38 -9.84 -24.60 15.78
C THR A 38 -9.99 -23.42 16.74
N THR A 39 -8.99 -23.17 17.59
CA THR A 39 -9.01 -22.04 18.54
C THR A 39 -9.06 -20.70 17.80
N ILE A 40 -8.30 -20.54 16.72
CA ILE A 40 -8.33 -19.32 15.88
C ILE A 40 -9.69 -19.16 15.22
N ARG A 41 -10.27 -20.23 14.65
CA ARG A 41 -11.60 -20.20 14.03
C ARG A 41 -12.66 -19.78 15.04
N GLU A 42 -12.70 -20.42 16.21
CA GLU A 42 -13.65 -20.08 17.28
C GLU A 42 -13.50 -18.62 17.73
N HIS A 43 -12.26 -18.15 17.89
CA HIS A 43 -12.02 -16.75 18.23
C HIS A 43 -12.59 -15.80 17.16
N ILE A 44 -12.37 -16.08 15.87
CA ILE A 44 -12.90 -15.24 14.78
C ILE A 44 -14.43 -15.29 14.74
N LEU A 45 -15.04 -16.47 14.83
CA LEU A 45 -16.51 -16.63 14.79
C LEU A 45 -17.19 -15.93 15.98
N ASN A 46 -16.59 -16.02 17.17
CA ASN A 46 -17.09 -15.35 18.37
C ASN A 46 -16.90 -13.82 18.33
N THR A 47 -15.86 -13.34 17.64
CA THR A 47 -15.55 -11.91 17.54
C THR A 47 -16.34 -11.23 16.42
N ILE A 48 -16.56 -11.93 15.30
CA ILE A 48 -17.20 -11.39 14.09
C ILE A 48 -18.30 -12.35 13.67
N SER A 49 -19.54 -12.05 14.06
CA SER A 49 -20.70 -12.92 13.82
C SER A 49 -21.19 -12.89 12.36
N SER A 50 -21.03 -11.77 11.65
CA SER A 50 -21.46 -11.62 10.26
C SER A 50 -20.52 -12.32 9.28
N ALA A 51 -21.06 -13.20 8.43
CA ALA A 51 -20.31 -13.89 7.39
C ALA A 51 -19.77 -12.94 6.31
N ASP A 52 -20.56 -11.93 5.91
CA ASP A 52 -20.13 -10.91 4.94
C ASP A 52 -18.97 -10.09 5.49
N LYS A 53 -19.04 -9.73 6.77
CA LYS A 53 -17.98 -9.00 7.48
C LYS A 53 -16.71 -9.85 7.60
N ARG A 54 -16.83 -11.14 7.93
CA ARG A 54 -15.69 -12.09 7.91
C ARG A 54 -15.06 -12.18 6.51
N SER A 55 -15.89 -12.21 5.47
CA SER A 55 -15.44 -12.25 4.07
C SER A 55 -14.64 -11.00 3.70
N ALA A 56 -15.17 -9.81 3.98
CA ALA A 56 -14.48 -8.53 3.75
C ALA A 56 -13.15 -8.46 4.54
N PHE A 57 -13.18 -8.76 5.83
CA PHE A 57 -11.99 -8.70 6.69
C PHE A 57 -10.89 -9.64 6.19
N SER A 58 -11.26 -10.81 5.66
CA SER A 58 -10.31 -11.80 5.11
C SER A 58 -9.54 -11.33 3.87
N ARG A 59 -10.01 -10.28 3.18
CA ARG A 59 -9.32 -9.68 2.03
C ARG A 59 -8.28 -8.64 2.43
N THR A 60 -8.24 -8.28 3.71
CA THR A 60 -7.27 -7.34 4.27
C THR A 60 -6.12 -8.07 4.96
N LEU A 61 -5.04 -7.35 5.25
CA LEU A 61 -3.89 -7.87 6.01
C LEU A 61 -3.81 -7.31 7.44
N LEU A 62 -4.89 -6.70 7.94
CA LEU A 62 -4.94 -6.16 9.30
C LEU A 62 -5.50 -7.19 10.28
N GLY A 63 -5.09 -7.10 11.55
CA GLY A 63 -5.63 -7.94 12.60
C GLY A 63 -7.10 -7.63 12.90
N THR A 64 -7.87 -8.62 13.36
CA THR A 64 -9.31 -8.48 13.65
C THR A 64 -9.63 -7.31 14.57
N LYS A 65 -8.83 -7.09 15.62
CA LYS A 65 -8.98 -5.95 16.53
C LYS A 65 -8.80 -4.61 15.80
N GLN A 66 -7.74 -4.48 15.01
CA GLN A 66 -7.46 -3.26 14.25
C GLN A 66 -8.57 -2.97 13.25
N LEU A 67 -9.11 -4.02 12.59
CA LEU A 67 -10.20 -3.87 11.64
C LEU A 67 -11.50 -3.40 12.30
N LEU A 68 -11.84 -3.90 13.49
CA LEU A 68 -13.02 -3.41 14.22
C LEU A 68 -12.87 -1.94 14.63
N GLU A 69 -11.68 -1.55 15.08
CA GLU A 69 -11.39 -0.14 15.44
C GLU A 69 -11.39 0.76 14.19
N LEU A 70 -10.82 0.29 13.08
CA LEU A 70 -10.80 1.01 11.81
C LEU A 70 -12.19 1.12 11.17
N GLU A 71 -13.01 0.09 11.26
CA GLU A 71 -14.40 0.10 10.79
C GLU A 71 -15.24 1.15 11.52
N ASN A 72 -15.15 1.22 12.85
CA ASN A 72 -15.83 2.27 13.61
C ASN A 72 -15.39 3.66 13.14
N TRP A 73 -14.09 3.85 12.93
CA TRP A 73 -13.57 5.10 12.41
C TRP A 73 -14.07 5.41 11.00
N VAL A 74 -14.12 4.41 10.10
CA VAL A 74 -14.68 4.57 8.75
C VAL A 74 -16.14 4.99 8.84
N ASN A 75 -16.91 4.39 9.74
CA ASN A 75 -18.32 4.72 9.92
C ASN A 75 -18.54 6.16 10.41
N GLU A 76 -17.64 6.67 11.24
CA GLU A 76 -17.66 8.05 11.74
C GLU A 76 -17.20 9.09 10.71
N ASN A 77 -16.42 8.68 9.70
CA ASN A 77 -15.76 9.57 8.73
C ASN A 77 -16.21 9.34 7.28
N CYS A 78 -17.23 8.52 7.05
CA CYS A 78 -17.67 8.11 5.72
C CYS A 78 -18.11 9.31 4.86
N ASP A 79 -18.86 10.26 5.42
CA ASP A 79 -19.30 11.47 4.71
C ASP A 79 -18.09 12.30 4.25
N GLY A 80 -17.06 12.40 5.10
CA GLY A 80 -15.80 13.07 4.78
C GLY A 80 -15.06 12.37 3.63
N LEU A 81 -14.95 11.04 3.69
CA LEU A 81 -14.35 10.23 2.62
C LEU A 81 -15.11 10.39 1.29
N MET A 82 -16.45 10.38 1.33
CA MET A 82 -17.32 10.51 0.15
C MET A 82 -17.32 11.93 -0.43
N SER A 83 -16.98 12.95 0.37
CA SER A 83 -16.87 14.33 -0.08
C SER A 83 -15.53 14.69 -0.74
N CYS A 84 -14.52 13.80 -0.67
CA CYS A 84 -13.21 14.06 -1.25
C CYS A 84 -13.25 13.97 -2.78
N GLU A 85 -12.59 14.91 -3.45
CA GLU A 85 -12.44 14.94 -4.92
C GLU A 85 -11.02 14.59 -5.36
N MET A 86 -10.04 14.72 -4.45
CA MET A 86 -8.61 14.51 -4.73
C MET A 86 -7.96 13.51 -3.78
N THR A 87 -6.90 12.83 -4.26
CA THR A 87 -6.14 11.88 -3.44
C THR A 87 -5.41 12.56 -2.27
N SER A 88 -5.05 13.84 -2.40
CA SER A 88 -4.45 14.63 -1.31
C SER A 88 -5.42 14.87 -0.15
N GLU A 89 -6.70 15.05 -0.44
CA GLU A 89 -7.75 15.25 0.58
C GLU A 89 -8.00 13.93 1.34
N ILE A 90 -8.09 12.81 0.60
CA ILE A 90 -8.16 11.48 1.22
C ILE A 90 -6.92 11.26 2.08
N LEU A 91 -5.72 11.52 1.57
CA LEU A 91 -4.48 11.34 2.33
C LEU A 91 -4.52 12.14 3.62
N GLN A 92 -4.92 13.41 3.58
CA GLN A 92 -5.04 14.26 4.76
C GLN A 92 -6.01 13.68 5.80
N LEU A 93 -7.14 13.11 5.37
CA LEU A 93 -8.13 12.52 6.26
C LEU A 93 -7.63 11.20 6.89
N ILE A 94 -6.96 10.35 6.11
CA ILE A 94 -6.56 9.00 6.57
C ILE A 94 -5.16 8.93 7.18
N ILE A 95 -4.30 9.95 7.01
CA ILE A 95 -2.87 9.87 7.38
C ILE A 95 -2.65 9.45 8.83
N GLN A 96 -3.51 9.90 9.74
CA GLN A 96 -3.41 9.51 11.15
C GLN A 96 -3.61 8.00 11.33
N LYS A 97 -4.54 7.40 10.59
CA LYS A 97 -4.77 5.94 10.59
C LYS A 97 -3.65 5.19 9.90
N LEU A 98 -3.04 5.77 8.86
CA LEU A 98 -1.84 5.20 8.24
C LEU A 98 -0.69 5.09 9.25
N ILE A 99 -0.48 6.11 10.07
CA ILE A 99 0.57 6.12 11.10
C ILE A 99 0.23 5.15 12.24
N GLU A 100 -1.01 5.21 12.75
CA GLU A 100 -1.48 4.41 13.89
C GLU A 100 -1.35 2.91 13.65
N TYR A 101 -1.78 2.44 12.48
CA TYR A 101 -1.75 1.02 12.12
C TYR A 101 -0.49 0.59 11.36
N SER A 102 0.50 1.48 11.19
CA SER A 102 1.75 1.13 10.51
C SER A 102 2.58 0.13 11.33
N GLU A 103 3.07 -0.92 10.68
CA GLU A 103 4.10 -1.78 11.26
C GLU A 103 5.53 -1.22 11.06
N ASN A 104 5.67 -0.13 10.29
CA ASN A 104 6.98 0.48 10.06
C ASN A 104 7.46 1.22 11.31
N LYS A 105 8.61 0.79 11.83
CA LYS A 105 9.16 1.29 13.10
C LYS A 105 9.70 2.71 12.98
N CYS A 106 10.25 3.10 11.83
CA CYS A 106 10.80 4.43 11.64
C CYS A 106 9.69 5.48 11.58
N LEU A 107 8.63 5.21 10.82
CA LEU A 107 7.45 6.07 10.71
C LEU A 107 6.82 6.31 12.09
N ARG A 108 6.64 5.25 12.87
CA ARG A 108 6.10 5.34 14.24
C ARG A 108 7.03 6.02 15.25
N ALA A 109 8.31 6.11 14.94
CA ALA A 109 9.29 6.74 15.82
C ALA A 109 9.45 8.25 15.57
N VAL A 110 8.85 8.79 14.50
CA VAL A 110 8.86 10.23 14.21
C VAL A 110 8.04 10.97 15.28
N ILE A 111 8.64 11.99 15.89
CA ILE A 111 8.03 12.76 16.99
C ILE A 111 7.28 13.96 16.47
N THR A 112 7.83 14.62 15.44
CA THR A 112 7.24 15.75 14.71
C THR A 112 6.17 15.25 13.75
N ALA A 113 5.06 14.74 14.32
CA ALA A 113 3.99 14.06 13.58
C ALA A 113 3.34 14.95 12.50
N GLU A 114 3.32 16.26 12.71
CA GLU A 114 2.85 17.28 11.76
C GLU A 114 3.67 17.33 10.46
N SER A 115 4.91 16.84 10.47
CA SER A 115 5.74 16.74 9.26
C SER A 115 5.45 15.51 8.42
N ILE A 116 4.82 14.47 8.98
CA ILE A 116 4.53 13.21 8.27
C ILE A 116 3.59 13.43 7.08
N PRO A 117 2.46 14.15 7.19
CA PRO A 117 1.60 14.43 6.05
C PRO A 117 2.32 15.14 4.90
N ILE A 118 3.26 16.04 5.22
CA ILE A 118 4.02 16.79 4.21
C ILE A 118 5.00 15.84 3.49
N MET A 119 5.74 15.02 4.23
CA MET A 119 6.62 14.01 3.63
C MET A 119 5.85 12.97 2.80
N ALA A 120 4.65 12.58 3.23
CA ALA A 120 3.79 11.67 2.48
C ALA A 120 3.31 12.31 1.15
N ASN A 121 2.92 13.59 1.17
CA ASN A 121 2.59 14.34 -0.04
C ASN A 121 3.80 14.44 -0.99
N MET A 122 4.98 14.80 -0.47
CA MET A 122 6.20 14.83 -1.27
C MET A 122 6.50 13.48 -1.92
N TRP A 123 6.29 12.38 -1.18
CA TRP A 123 6.47 11.02 -1.69
C TRP A 123 5.54 10.72 -2.87
N ILE A 124 4.23 10.94 -2.72
CA ILE A 124 3.26 10.70 -3.80
C ILE A 124 3.47 11.65 -4.98
N ASP A 125 3.99 12.86 -4.74
CA ASP A 125 4.33 13.83 -5.78
C ASP A 125 5.59 13.46 -6.57
N GLY A 126 6.30 12.41 -6.19
CA GLY A 126 7.49 11.93 -6.88
C GLY A 126 8.79 12.60 -6.44
N ALA A 127 8.81 13.25 -5.26
CA ALA A 127 10.04 13.78 -4.71
C ALA A 127 11.06 12.65 -4.45
N SER A 128 12.33 12.96 -4.70
CA SER A 128 13.44 12.07 -4.38
C SER A 128 13.65 11.95 -2.87
N TYR A 129 14.23 10.84 -2.42
CA TYR A 129 14.59 10.66 -1.00
C TYR A 129 15.44 11.83 -0.47
N LYS A 130 16.33 12.38 -1.31
CA LYS A 130 17.17 13.52 -0.93
C LYS A 130 16.33 14.78 -0.68
N GLN A 131 15.37 15.10 -1.56
CA GLN A 131 14.48 16.26 -1.35
C GLN A 131 13.63 16.11 -0.08
N ILE A 132 13.11 14.91 0.19
CA ILE A 132 12.33 14.66 1.42
C ILE A 132 13.24 14.78 2.65
N CYS A 133 14.48 14.28 2.57
CA CYS A 133 15.47 14.41 3.64
C CYS A 133 15.91 15.87 3.88
N ASP A 134 16.03 16.66 2.82
CA ASP A 134 16.35 18.09 2.89
C ASP A 134 15.22 18.85 3.57
N TYR A 135 13.97 18.63 3.14
CA TYR A 135 12.79 19.15 3.83
C TYR A 135 12.81 18.79 5.33
N ALA A 136 13.10 17.53 5.63
CA ALA A 136 13.08 17.06 7.01
C ALA A 136 14.19 17.69 7.86
N SER A 137 15.35 17.98 7.26
CA SER A 137 16.44 18.69 7.92
C SER A 137 16.12 20.17 8.15
N GLU A 138 15.51 20.83 7.16
CA GLU A 138 15.11 22.24 7.23
C GLU A 138 14.00 22.51 8.25
N ASN A 139 13.15 21.51 8.50
CA ASN A 139 12.02 21.60 9.43
C ASN A 139 12.28 20.88 10.77
N ASP A 140 13.54 20.57 11.07
CA ASP A 140 13.97 19.98 12.34
C ASP A 140 13.21 18.69 12.72
N VAL A 141 12.91 17.84 11.74
CA VAL A 141 12.14 16.61 11.94
C VAL A 141 12.89 15.64 12.85
N LYS A 142 12.26 15.30 13.98
CA LYS A 142 12.84 14.47 15.03
C LYS A 142 12.31 13.05 15.01
N ILE A 143 13.18 12.11 15.37
CA ILE A 143 12.85 10.69 15.51
C ILE A 143 13.47 10.10 16.79
N ILE A 144 12.77 9.17 17.44
CA ILE A 144 13.29 8.41 18.58
C ILE A 144 14.14 7.25 18.08
N ARG A 145 15.43 7.25 18.42
CA ARG A 145 16.35 6.11 18.22
C ARG A 145 16.95 5.68 19.53
N ARG A 146 16.82 4.39 19.87
CA ARG A 146 17.39 3.82 21.10
C ARG A 146 17.06 4.65 22.35
N LYS A 147 15.81 5.10 22.47
CA LYS A 147 15.28 5.96 23.55
C LYS A 147 15.89 7.37 23.62
N LYS A 148 16.50 7.86 22.55
CA LYS A 148 17.00 9.23 22.44
C LYS A 148 16.39 9.91 21.22
N GLU A 149 16.13 11.19 21.35
CA GLU A 149 15.76 12.04 20.23
C GLU A 149 16.99 12.32 19.35
N GLY A 150 16.76 12.41 18.04
CA GLY A 150 17.77 12.85 17.08
C GLY A 150 17.16 13.22 15.74
N ASP A 151 17.97 13.87 14.90
CA ASP A 151 17.58 14.35 13.57
C ASP A 151 17.41 13.19 12.61
N ILE A 152 16.30 13.14 11.89
CA ILE A 152 16.04 12.13 10.85
C ILE A 152 17.17 12.12 9.79
N GLN A 153 17.65 10.94 9.41
CA GLN A 153 18.69 10.79 8.40
C GLN A 153 18.12 10.13 7.14
N LEU A 154 18.88 10.18 6.06
CA LEU A 154 18.48 9.63 4.77
C LEU A 154 18.07 8.16 4.83
N GLY A 155 18.73 7.36 5.68
CA GLY A 155 18.39 5.95 5.86
C GLY A 155 16.97 5.74 6.41
N GLU A 156 16.57 6.55 7.41
CA GLU A 156 15.19 6.50 7.91
C GLU A 156 14.18 7.06 6.92
N ILE A 157 14.56 8.07 6.12
CA ILE A 157 13.69 8.58 5.04
C ILE A 157 13.42 7.49 4.00
N ILE A 158 14.45 6.75 3.58
CA ILE A 158 14.28 5.63 2.64
C ILE A 158 13.33 4.58 3.22
N ASP A 159 13.54 4.17 4.47
CA ASP A 159 12.69 3.18 5.16
C ASP A 159 11.24 3.67 5.31
N ILE A 160 11.04 4.93 5.69
CA ILE A 160 9.70 5.54 5.79
C ILE A 160 9.03 5.60 4.42
N CYS A 161 9.74 5.97 3.36
CA CYS A 161 9.18 6.07 2.03
C CYS A 161 8.81 4.70 1.45
N ASP A 162 9.73 3.73 1.49
CA ASP A 162 9.53 2.43 0.84
C ASP A 162 8.65 1.51 1.67
N ASP A 163 8.99 1.28 2.95
CA ASP A 163 8.29 0.34 3.82
C ASP A 163 7.11 1.00 4.54
N GLY A 164 7.25 2.24 4.97
CA GLY A 164 6.18 2.99 5.64
C GLY A 164 5.06 3.38 4.67
N PHE A 165 5.36 4.26 3.72
CA PHE A 165 4.40 4.79 2.75
C PHE A 165 4.14 3.80 1.61
N GLY A 166 5.19 3.21 1.03
CA GLY A 166 5.09 2.32 -0.12
C GLY A 166 4.45 0.95 0.16
N TYR A 167 4.64 0.42 1.37
CA TYR A 167 4.10 -0.89 1.74
C TYR A 167 2.99 -0.79 2.80
N ALA A 168 3.33 -0.40 4.03
CA ALA A 168 2.42 -0.48 5.17
C ALA A 168 1.14 0.36 4.97
N SER A 169 1.28 1.59 4.48
CA SER A 169 0.12 2.45 4.19
C SER A 169 -0.82 1.84 3.16
N THR A 170 -0.32 1.10 2.17
CA THR A 170 -1.19 0.50 1.13
C THR A 170 -2.11 -0.58 1.70
N LEU A 171 -1.68 -1.29 2.74
CA LEU A 171 -2.50 -2.28 3.43
C LEU A 171 -3.69 -1.61 4.12
N ILE A 172 -3.44 -0.47 4.76
CA ILE A 172 -4.44 0.29 5.52
C ILE A 172 -5.40 0.99 4.55
N ILE A 173 -4.91 1.59 3.47
CA ILE A 173 -5.75 2.19 2.42
C ILE A 173 -6.69 1.15 1.82
N ASN A 174 -6.17 -0.04 1.48
CA ASN A 174 -6.99 -1.10 0.91
C ASN A 174 -8.01 -1.63 1.93
N ALA A 175 -7.67 -1.69 3.22
CA ALA A 175 -8.63 -2.06 4.27
C ALA A 175 -9.76 -1.02 4.41
N ILE A 176 -9.44 0.28 4.35
CA ILE A 176 -10.46 1.34 4.31
C ILE A 176 -11.38 1.17 3.10
N ALA A 177 -10.82 0.91 1.91
CA ALA A 177 -11.61 0.69 0.71
C ALA A 177 -12.55 -0.52 0.82
N GLU A 178 -12.08 -1.60 1.43
CA GLU A 178 -12.88 -2.81 1.66
C GLU A 178 -14.02 -2.56 2.66
N LEU A 179 -13.76 -1.78 3.72
CA LEU A 179 -14.77 -1.40 4.71
C LEU A 179 -15.80 -0.44 4.12
N MET A 180 -15.38 0.51 3.27
CA MET A 180 -16.31 1.37 2.53
C MET A 180 -17.26 0.54 1.65
N GLN A 181 -16.73 -0.45 0.92
CA GLN A 181 -17.54 -1.36 0.09
C GLN A 181 -18.48 -2.26 0.90
N LEU A 182 -18.13 -2.57 2.14
CA LEU A 182 -18.97 -3.40 3.01
C LEU A 182 -20.21 -2.67 3.52
N HIS A 183 -20.08 -1.36 3.81
CA HIS A 183 -21.11 -0.60 4.54
C HIS A 183 -21.91 0.39 3.70
N TYR A 184 -21.41 0.77 2.54
CA TYR A 184 -21.97 1.88 1.77
C TYR A 184 -22.18 1.51 0.30
N GLU A 185 -23.19 2.14 -0.30
CA GLU A 185 -23.49 2.10 -1.73
C GLU A 185 -23.06 3.42 -2.39
N GLU A 186 -23.00 3.49 -3.72
CA GLU A 186 -22.65 4.71 -4.48
C GLU A 186 -21.26 5.31 -4.13
N ILE A 187 -20.32 4.43 -3.79
CA ILE A 187 -18.95 4.75 -3.36
C ILE A 187 -17.89 4.59 -4.47
N GLU A 188 -18.29 4.50 -5.74
CA GLU A 188 -17.37 4.23 -6.86
C GLU A 188 -16.24 5.26 -6.95
N ASP A 189 -16.55 6.55 -6.79
CA ASP A 189 -15.55 7.62 -6.83
C ASP A 189 -14.60 7.59 -5.63
N THR A 190 -15.13 7.32 -4.43
CA THR A 190 -14.32 7.16 -3.22
C THR A 190 -13.35 6.00 -3.36
N CYS A 191 -13.83 4.83 -3.81
CA CYS A 191 -12.98 3.67 -4.04
C CYS A 191 -11.98 3.89 -5.17
N ARG A 192 -12.35 4.63 -6.23
CA ARG A 192 -11.43 5.04 -7.29
C ARG A 192 -10.29 5.89 -6.71
N LEU A 193 -10.61 6.90 -5.91
CA LEU A 193 -9.60 7.78 -5.29
C LEU A 193 -8.73 7.02 -4.27
N LEU A 194 -9.30 6.15 -3.43
CA LEU A 194 -8.53 5.27 -2.52
C LEU A 194 -7.58 4.36 -3.31
N GLY A 195 -8.04 3.77 -4.42
CA GLY A 195 -7.21 2.95 -5.29
C GLY A 195 -6.09 3.74 -5.99
N GLU A 196 -6.38 4.97 -6.40
CA GLU A 196 -5.38 5.89 -6.95
C GLU A 196 -4.32 6.26 -5.91
N LEU A 197 -4.74 6.66 -4.70
CA LEU A 197 -3.85 6.96 -3.59
C LEU A 197 -3.00 5.75 -3.19
N SER A 198 -3.60 4.55 -3.09
CA SER A 198 -2.89 3.30 -2.78
C SER A 198 -1.74 3.04 -3.77
N ARG A 199 -1.97 3.29 -5.06
CA ARG A 199 -0.93 3.17 -6.09
C ARG A 199 0.10 4.31 -6.03
N GLN A 200 -0.33 5.54 -5.82
CA GLN A 200 0.59 6.68 -5.67
C GLN A 200 1.53 6.47 -4.50
N MET A 201 1.00 6.01 -3.35
CA MET A 201 1.77 5.61 -2.17
C MET A 201 2.70 4.45 -2.50
N ARG A 202 2.21 3.37 -3.12
CA ARG A 202 3.03 2.20 -3.47
C ARG A 202 4.29 2.54 -4.25
N TYR A 203 4.15 3.39 -5.26
CA TYR A 203 5.24 3.66 -6.19
C TYR A 203 5.95 4.98 -5.90
N GLY A 204 5.41 5.84 -5.03
CA GLY A 204 5.86 7.23 -4.87
C GLY A 204 5.84 7.97 -6.20
N LEU A 205 4.77 7.83 -6.98
CA LEU A 205 4.66 8.40 -8.32
C LEU A 205 3.33 9.15 -8.49
N PRO A 206 3.34 10.38 -9.02
CA PRO A 206 2.18 11.28 -8.96
C PRO A 206 1.08 10.91 -9.94
N SER A 207 1.43 10.38 -11.11
CA SER A 207 0.50 10.24 -12.21
C SER A 207 0.25 8.77 -12.59
N LYS A 208 -0.96 8.50 -13.09
CA LYS A 208 -1.29 7.23 -13.72
C LYS A 208 -0.31 6.85 -14.82
N LYS A 209 0.18 7.84 -15.59
CA LYS A 209 1.17 7.65 -16.66
C LYS A 209 2.51 7.14 -16.12
N SER A 210 3.09 7.82 -15.12
CA SER A 210 4.36 7.42 -14.52
C SER A 210 4.27 6.03 -13.88
N ILE A 211 3.15 5.72 -13.24
CA ILE A 211 2.91 4.38 -12.67
C ILE A 211 2.82 3.30 -13.77
N ILE A 212 2.12 3.56 -14.88
CA ILE A 212 2.05 2.61 -16.00
C ILE A 212 3.44 2.36 -16.60
N ILE A 213 4.27 3.40 -16.71
CA ILE A 213 5.64 3.27 -17.20
C ILE A 213 6.46 2.39 -16.25
N TYR A 214 6.37 2.63 -14.94
CA TYR A 214 7.01 1.81 -13.92
C TYR A 214 6.62 0.33 -14.05
N GLU A 215 5.31 0.04 -14.08
CA GLU A 215 4.73 -1.30 -14.23
C GLU A 215 5.00 -1.95 -15.61
N SER A 216 5.53 -1.17 -16.57
CA SER A 216 5.91 -1.66 -17.89
C SER A 216 7.33 -2.22 -17.96
N GLY A 217 8.07 -2.14 -16.86
CA GLY A 217 9.44 -2.66 -16.72
C GLY A 217 10.49 -1.57 -16.47
N PHE A 218 10.08 -0.31 -16.33
CA PHE A 218 10.96 0.79 -15.93
C PHE A 218 10.87 1.01 -14.43
N GLY A 219 11.12 -0.07 -13.66
CA GLY A 219 10.92 -0.16 -12.20
C GLY A 219 11.86 0.70 -11.35
N ASP A 220 12.11 1.93 -11.77
CA ASP A 220 12.82 2.98 -11.05
C ASP A 220 11.99 4.27 -11.14
N ARG A 221 11.81 4.95 -10.00
CA ARG A 221 10.97 6.15 -9.89
C ARG A 221 11.50 7.30 -10.74
N VAL A 222 12.81 7.54 -10.71
CA VAL A 222 13.46 8.62 -11.46
C VAL A 222 13.34 8.38 -12.97
N ILE A 223 13.57 7.14 -13.41
CA ILE A 223 13.38 6.75 -14.81
C ILE A 223 11.93 6.95 -15.24
N SER A 224 10.99 6.42 -14.46
CA SER A 224 9.56 6.51 -14.78
C SER A 224 9.06 7.95 -14.86
N LEU A 225 9.52 8.83 -13.96
CA LEU A 225 9.20 10.26 -13.99
C LEU A 225 9.79 10.93 -15.23
N ARG A 226 11.06 10.67 -15.56
CA ARG A 226 11.71 11.25 -16.75
C ARG A 226 11.01 10.84 -18.04
N LEU A 227 10.72 9.55 -18.20
CA LEU A 227 10.00 9.06 -19.38
C LEU A 227 8.57 9.63 -19.44
N ALA A 228 7.88 9.75 -18.30
CA ALA A 228 6.56 10.38 -18.25
C ALA A 228 6.59 11.86 -18.67
N ALA A 229 7.63 12.60 -18.27
CA ALA A 229 7.82 14.01 -18.60
C ALA A 229 8.11 14.22 -20.09
N VAL A 230 8.97 13.38 -20.67
CA VAL A 230 9.28 13.40 -22.12
C VAL A 230 8.06 13.01 -22.96
N LEU A 231 7.17 12.18 -22.42
CA LEU A 231 5.89 11.84 -23.01
C LEU A 231 4.74 12.76 -22.54
N SER A 232 5.05 13.98 -22.10
CA SER A 232 4.05 14.99 -21.76
C SER A 232 3.12 15.27 -22.96
N GLY A 233 1.85 15.56 -22.68
CA GLY A 233 0.82 15.73 -23.71
C GLY A 233 0.32 14.44 -24.40
N VAL A 234 1.03 13.30 -24.27
CA VAL A 234 0.57 12.03 -24.84
C VAL A 234 -0.38 11.31 -23.85
N PRO A 235 -1.62 10.96 -24.24
CA PRO A 235 -2.53 10.23 -23.36
C PRO A 235 -2.11 8.76 -23.24
N ILE A 236 -1.80 8.32 -22.01
CA ILE A 236 -1.42 6.94 -21.70
C ILE A 236 -2.31 6.46 -20.56
N LYS A 237 -3.28 5.59 -20.88
CA LYS A 237 -4.26 5.07 -19.92
C LYS A 237 -3.98 3.62 -19.49
N ASN A 238 -3.18 2.87 -20.27
CA ASN A 238 -2.80 1.49 -19.97
C ASN A 238 -1.45 1.11 -20.60
N LYS A 239 -0.91 -0.05 -20.21
CA LYS A 239 0.37 -0.60 -20.67
C LYS A 239 0.46 -0.80 -22.18
N ARG A 240 -0.63 -1.23 -22.84
CA ARG A 240 -0.67 -1.40 -24.31
C ARG A 240 -0.49 -0.07 -25.04
N GLN A 241 -1.16 0.99 -24.57
CA GLN A 241 -1.00 2.33 -25.12
C GLN A 241 0.42 2.85 -24.92
N PHE A 242 1.01 2.65 -23.73
CA PHE A 242 2.41 2.99 -23.50
C PHE A 242 3.35 2.25 -24.46
N GLN A 243 3.18 0.94 -24.66
CA GLN A 243 4.00 0.16 -25.58
C GLN A 243 3.93 0.69 -27.02
N LYS A 244 2.73 1.06 -27.49
CA LYS A 244 2.56 1.68 -28.81
C LYS A 244 3.32 3.01 -28.91
N VAL A 245 3.14 3.89 -27.92
CA VAL A 245 3.83 5.20 -27.88
C VAL A 245 5.35 5.02 -27.80
N ALA A 246 5.82 4.04 -27.03
CA ALA A 246 7.24 3.75 -26.88
C ALA A 246 7.88 3.29 -28.19
N LYS A 247 7.16 2.55 -29.04
CA LYS A 247 7.60 2.22 -30.40
C LYS A 247 7.69 3.45 -31.29
N GLU A 248 6.66 4.29 -31.27
CA GLU A 248 6.57 5.49 -32.11
C GLU A 248 7.59 6.57 -31.70
N ARG A 249 7.98 6.60 -30.42
CA ARG A 249 8.91 7.58 -29.83
C ARG A 249 10.23 6.95 -29.39
N LYS A 250 10.62 5.82 -30.00
CA LYS A 250 11.76 5.00 -29.57
C LYS A 250 13.05 5.81 -29.42
N ASP A 251 13.41 6.61 -30.42
CA ASP A 251 14.65 7.38 -30.42
C ASP A 251 14.71 8.38 -29.26
N VAL A 252 13.60 9.07 -29.00
CA VAL A 252 13.45 10.03 -27.90
C VAL A 252 13.58 9.34 -26.54
N LEU A 253 12.98 8.16 -26.37
CA LEU A 253 13.12 7.39 -25.14
C LEU A 253 14.55 6.88 -24.94
N MET A 254 15.20 6.39 -26.01
CA MET A 254 16.60 5.94 -25.97
C MET A 254 17.54 7.09 -25.59
N GLU A 255 17.36 8.27 -26.17
CA GLU A 255 18.12 9.47 -25.83
C GLU A 255 17.94 9.82 -24.34
N THR A 256 16.69 9.82 -23.85
CA THR A 256 16.37 10.10 -22.43
C THR A 256 17.04 9.11 -21.46
N LEU A 257 17.25 7.87 -21.90
CA LEU A 257 17.88 6.81 -21.13
C LEU A 257 19.41 6.82 -21.21
N THR A 258 20.01 7.73 -21.97
CA THR A 258 21.46 7.88 -22.04
C THR A 258 22.05 8.17 -20.67
N GLY A 259 23.05 7.39 -20.26
CA GLY A 259 23.70 7.52 -18.95
C GLY A 259 23.05 6.74 -17.82
N PHE A 260 21.92 6.05 -18.08
CA PHE A 260 21.29 5.13 -17.14
C PHE A 260 21.72 3.67 -17.38
N PRO A 261 21.48 2.77 -16.40
CA PRO A 261 21.73 1.34 -16.58
C PRO A 261 21.09 0.77 -17.86
N ARG A 262 21.87 -0.02 -18.62
CA ARG A 262 21.48 -0.54 -19.94
C ARG A 262 20.17 -1.33 -19.95
N ILE A 263 19.79 -1.94 -18.83
CA ILE A 263 18.53 -2.67 -18.68
C ILE A 263 17.32 -1.84 -19.14
N PHE A 264 17.33 -0.51 -18.95
CA PHE A 264 16.22 0.34 -19.39
C PHE A 264 16.20 0.56 -20.92
N SER A 265 17.37 0.75 -21.55
CA SER A 265 17.45 0.86 -23.01
C SER A 265 17.17 -0.47 -23.71
N ASP A 266 17.60 -1.58 -23.09
CA ASP A 266 17.28 -2.93 -23.56
C ASP A 266 15.76 -3.14 -23.50
N ARG A 267 15.13 -2.70 -22.41
CA ARG A 267 13.67 -2.77 -22.25
C ARG A 267 12.91 -1.99 -23.33
N VAL A 268 13.36 -0.78 -23.71
CA VAL A 268 12.77 -0.03 -24.84
C VAL A 268 12.91 -0.80 -26.15
N SER A 269 14.01 -1.53 -26.33
CA SER A 269 14.25 -2.32 -27.55
C SER A 269 13.38 -3.56 -27.67
N GLU A 270 13.00 -4.15 -26.53
CA GLU A 270 12.10 -5.32 -26.45
C GLU A 270 10.62 -5.00 -26.67
N ILE A 271 10.21 -3.74 -26.43
CA ILE A 271 8.82 -3.31 -26.56
C ILE A 271 8.38 -3.35 -28.01
#